data_AF-A0A3P6BI68-F1
#
_entry.id   AF-A0A3P6BI68-F1
#
_cell.length_a   1.000
_cell.length_b   1.000
_cell.length_c   1.000
_cell.angle_alpha   90.00
_cell.angle_beta   90.00
_cell.angle_gamma   90.00
#
_symmetry.space_group_name_H-M   'P 1'
#
loop_
_entity.id
_entity.type
_entity.pdbx_description
1 polymer ?
#
loop_
_entity_poly.entity_id
_entity_poly.type
_entity_poly.pdbx_seq_one_letter_code
_entity_poly.pdbx_strand_id
1 'polypeptide(L)'
;MAEAIAIRNALLQAVDLNITHIWLRSDSQVLIGALSSGRHPIELYGMLSDISTISLFSFISCSFSFIKRECNGLANLHAKACLHSGPNHCNT
;
A
#
# COMPACT_ATOMS: atom_id res chain seq x y z
N MET A 1 7.04 -3.03 -4.91
CA MET A 1 5.93 -3.74 -5.59
C MET A 1 4.92 -4.33 -4.59
N ALA A 2 5.34 -5.10 -3.59
CA ALA A 2 4.45 -5.67 -2.57
C ALA A 2 3.53 -4.63 -1.87
N GLU A 3 4.05 -3.44 -1.56
CA GLU A 3 3.27 -2.36 -0.95
C GLU A 3 2.12 -1.88 -1.84
N ALA A 4 2.36 -1.73 -3.14
CA ALA A 4 1.33 -1.31 -4.09
C ALA A 4 0.21 -2.36 -4.19
N ILE A 5 0.57 -3.65 -4.21
CA ILE A 5 -0.38 -4.76 -4.22
C ILE A 5 -1.22 -4.76 -2.93
N ALA A 6 -0.58 -4.56 -1.77
CA ALA A 6 -1.27 -4.49 -0.49
C ALA A 6 -2.29 -3.33 -0.46
N ILE A 7 -1.93 -2.17 -1.01
CA ILE A 7 -2.81 -1.00 -1.10
C ILE A 7 -3.98 -1.26 -2.05
N ARG A 8 -3.72 -1.84 -3.22
CA ARG A 8 -4.78 -2.23 -4.16
C ARG A 8 -5.78 -3.19 -3.52
N ASN A 9 -5.30 -4.22 -2.83
CA ASN A 9 -6.19 -5.16 -2.13
C ASN A 9 -6.98 -4.48 -1.00
N ALA A 10 -6.34 -3.59 -0.23
CA ALA A 10 -7.01 -2.83 0.82
C ALA A 10 -8.13 -1.94 0.25
N LEU A 11 -7.90 -1.30 -0.90
CA LEU A 11 -8.92 -0.52 -1.60
C LEU A 11 -10.08 -1.42 -2.04
N LEU A 12 -9.82 -2.54 -2.70
CA LEU A 12 -10.86 -3.46 -3.16
C LEU A 12 -11.71 -3.98 -1.99
N GLN A 13 -11.09 -4.34 -0.86
CA GLN A 13 -11.82 -4.72 0.34
C GLN A 13 -12.63 -3.57 0.92
N ALA A 14 -12.10 -2.34 0.93
CA ALA A 14 -12.85 -1.18 1.39
C ALA A 14 -14.08 -0.89 0.51
N VAL A 15 -13.97 -1.10 -0.81
CA VAL A 15 -15.11 -1.02 -1.73
C VAL A 15 -16.14 -2.11 -1.42
N ASP A 16 -15.71 -3.35 -1.20
CA ASP A 16 -16.60 -4.47 -0.84
C ASP A 16 -17.33 -4.21 0.50
N LEU A 17 -16.63 -3.60 1.45
CA LEU A 17 -17.19 -3.15 2.74
C LEU A 17 -18.00 -1.84 2.64
N ASN A 18 -18.20 -1.31 1.43
CA ASN A 18 -18.95 -0.09 1.15
C ASN A 18 -18.43 1.15 1.90
N ILE A 19 -17.12 1.18 2.18
CA ILE A 19 -16.43 2.29 2.83
C ILE A 19 -16.24 3.40 1.80
N THR A 20 -16.76 4.60 2.08
CA THR A 20 -16.70 5.74 1.16
C THR A 20 -15.60 6.74 1.49
N HIS A 21 -15.00 6.63 2.68
CA HIS A 21 -13.96 7.52 3.19
C HIS A 21 -12.74 6.71 3.59
N ILE A 22 -11.63 6.91 2.89
CA ILE A 22 -10.39 6.19 3.15
C ILE A 22 -9.23 7.15 3.38
N TRP A 23 -8.37 6.76 4.31
CA TRP A 23 -7.10 7.43 4.55
C TRP A 23 -5.98 6.41 4.54
N LEU A 24 -5.22 6.41 3.47
CA LEU A 24 -4.14 5.48 3.25
C LEU A 24 -2.81 6.09 3.71
N ARG A 25 -2.10 5.36 4.57
CA ARG A 25 -0.80 5.76 5.12
C ARG A 25 0.26 4.74 4.73
N SER A 26 1.34 5.19 4.10
CA SER A 26 2.45 4.33 3.69
C SER A 26 3.78 4.94 4.12
N ASP A 27 4.73 4.10 4.53
CA ASP A 27 6.11 4.51 4.79
C ASP A 27 7.00 4.50 3.53
N SER A 28 6.38 4.29 2.36
CA SER A 28 7.05 4.33 1.07
C SER A 28 6.93 5.71 0.45
N GLN A 29 7.98 6.53 0.61
CA GLN A 29 8.03 7.87 0.03
C GLN A 29 7.92 7.84 -1.50
N VAL A 30 8.46 6.79 -2.13
CA VAL A 30 8.34 6.56 -3.58
C VAL A 30 6.89 6.36 -3.99
N LEU A 31 6.13 5.56 -3.22
CA LEU A 31 4.74 5.26 -3.54
C LEU A 31 3.81 6.45 -3.31
N ILE A 32 3.94 7.12 -2.15
CA ILE A 32 3.16 8.33 -1.84
C ILE A 32 3.53 9.46 -2.82
N GLY A 33 4.82 9.60 -3.14
CA GLY A 33 5.28 10.54 -4.14
C GLY A 33 4.67 10.25 -5.51
N ALA A 34 4.61 8.98 -5.93
CA ALA A 34 4.03 8.61 -7.22
C ALA A 34 2.51 8.83 -7.26
N LEU A 35 1.78 8.53 -6.17
CA LEU A 35 0.34 8.80 -6.04
C LEU A 35 0.03 10.30 -6.01
N SER A 36 0.86 11.10 -5.33
CA SER A 36 0.64 12.54 -5.19
C SER A 36 1.09 13.34 -6.42
N SER A 37 2.11 12.88 -7.16
CA SER A 37 2.70 13.64 -8.28
C SER A 37 2.14 13.27 -9.65
N GLY A 38 1.43 12.14 -9.78
CA GLY A 38 0.98 11.60 -11.07
C GLY A 38 2.13 11.22 -12.01
N ARG A 39 3.39 11.31 -11.58
CA ARG A 39 4.57 10.90 -12.34
C ARG A 39 4.98 9.52 -11.87
N HIS A 40 4.68 8.51 -12.69
CA HIS A 40 4.92 7.13 -12.33
C HIS A 40 6.17 6.60 -13.06
N PRO A 41 7.07 5.88 -12.37
CA PRO A 41 8.03 5.01 -13.05
C PRO A 41 7.25 4.00 -13.89
N ILE A 42 7.64 3.80 -15.15
CA ILE A 42 6.90 2.98 -16.15
C ILE A 42 6.52 1.59 -15.61
N GLU A 43 7.37 0.98 -14.81
CA GLU A 43 7.16 -0.36 -14.24
C GLU A 43 6.05 -0.43 -13.18
N LEU A 44 5.70 0.70 -12.55
CA LEU A 44 4.66 0.79 -11.51
C LEU A 44 3.42 1.56 -11.98
N TYR A 45 3.48 2.16 -13.18
CA TYR A 45 2.41 2.98 -13.76
C TYR A 45 1.08 2.22 -13.82
N GLY A 46 1.08 0.96 -14.29
CA GLY A 46 -0.15 0.18 -14.43
C GLY A 46 -0.87 -0.04 -13.09
N MET A 47 -0.13 -0.43 -12.05
CA MET A 47 -0.69 -0.65 -10.70
C MET A 47 -1.10 0.65 -10.02
N LEU A 48 -0.31 1.72 -10.19
CA LEU A 48 -0.63 3.03 -9.60
C LEU A 48 -1.84 3.69 -10.26
N SER A 49 -1.98 3.58 -11.58
CA SER A 49 -3.18 4.02 -12.29
C SER A 49 -4.40 3.25 -11.82
N ASP A 50 -4.32 1.92 -11.68
CA ASP A 50 -5.44 1.10 -11.20
C ASP A 50 -5.88 1.53 -9.79
N ILE A 51 -4.92 1.70 -8.88
CA ILE A 51 -5.15 2.23 -7.51
C ILE A 51 -5.81 3.62 -7.56
N SER A 52 -5.29 4.52 -8.40
CA SER A 52 -5.81 5.89 -8.54
C SER A 52 -7.24 5.89 -9.08
N THR A 53 -7.52 5.08 -10.09
CA THR A 53 -8.87 4.92 -10.66
C THR A 53 -9.85 4.39 -9.63
N ILE A 54 -9.50 3.32 -8.90
CA ILE A 54 -10.38 2.77 -7.84
C ILE A 54 -10.60 3.83 -6.75
N SER A 55 -9.53 4.53 -6.33
CA SER A 55 -9.64 5.60 -5.33
C SER A 55 -10.56 6.75 -5.77
N LEU A 56 -10.51 7.13 -7.04
CA LEU A 56 -11.31 8.24 -7.58
C LEU A 56 -12.77 7.86 -7.85
N PHE A 57 -13.03 6.64 -8.32
CA PHE A 57 -14.38 6.22 -8.72
C PHE A 57 -15.17 5.57 -7.59
N SER A 58 -14.51 4.96 -6.60
CA SER A 58 -15.19 4.19 -5.56
C SER A 58 -15.29 4.92 -4.20
N PHE A 59 -14.55 6.01 -4.00
CA PHE A 59 -14.52 6.72 -2.72
C PHE A 59 -14.91 8.19 -2.88
N ILE A 60 -15.69 8.69 -1.92
CA ILE A 60 -16.09 10.11 -1.83
C ILE A 60 -14.92 10.93 -1.29
N SER A 61 -14.16 10.36 -0.35
CA SER A 61 -12.97 10.99 0.21
C SER A 61 -11.82 10.00 0.22
N CYS A 62 -10.73 10.35 -0.45
CA CYS A 62 -9.52 9.56 -0.47
C CYS A 62 -8.32 10.45 -0.16
N SER A 63 -7.61 10.13 0.91
CA SER A 63 -6.38 10.81 1.31
C SER A 63 -5.21 9.86 1.33
N PHE A 64 -4.05 10.32 0.85
CA PHE A 64 -2.79 9.59 0.89
C PHE A 64 -1.79 10.39 1.72
N SER A 65 -1.12 9.74 2.68
CA SER A 65 -0.11 10.41 3.49
C SER A 65 1.10 9.52 3.74
N PHE A 66 2.28 10.12 3.66
CA PHE A 66 3.51 9.46 4.06
C PHE A 66 3.62 9.45 5.59
N ILE A 67 3.97 8.29 6.16
CA ILE A 67 4.26 8.15 7.59
C ILE A 67 5.66 7.57 7.75
N LYS A 68 6.50 8.16 8.60
CA LYS A 68 7.85 7.62 8.86
C LYS A 68 7.73 6.22 9.48
N ARG A 69 8.64 5.31 9.15
CA ARG A 69 8.67 3.91 9.68
C ARG A 69 8.60 3.81 11.19
N GLU A 70 9.19 4.77 11.89
CA GLU A 70 9.15 4.89 13.36
C GLU A 70 7.73 5.05 13.91
N CYS A 71 6.81 5.65 13.15
CA CYS A 71 5.38 5.76 13.47
C CYS A 71 4.53 4.63 12.87
N ASN A 72 5.11 3.76 12.03
CA ASN A 72 4.46 2.59 11.42
C ASN A 72 4.86 1.29 12.13
N GLY A 73 5.10 1.36 13.45
CA GLY A 73 5.66 0.26 14.25
C GLY A 73 4.93 -1.07 14.11
N LEU A 74 3.60 -1.04 13.94
CA LEU A 74 2.77 -2.24 13.69
C LEU A 74 3.04 -2.86 12.32
N ALA A 75 3.16 -2.06 11.24
CA ALA A 75 3.47 -2.61 9.92
C ALA A 75 4.92 -3.10 9.81
N ASN A 76 5.86 -2.45 10.51
CA ASN A 76 7.24 -2.94 10.61
C ASN A 76 7.31 -4.28 11.36
N LEU A 77 6.45 -4.50 12.36
CA LEU A 77 6.32 -5.78 13.04
C LEU A 77 5.80 -6.87 12.08
N HIS A 78 4.78 -6.56 11.27
CA HIS A 78 4.26 -7.49 10.25
C HIS A 78 5.27 -7.78 9.12
N ALA A 79 6.01 -6.78 8.65
CA ALA A 79 7.06 -6.98 7.63
C ALA A 79 8.21 -7.84 8.17
N LYS A 80 8.61 -7.65 9.44
CA LYS A 80 9.60 -8.51 10.12
C LYS A 80 9.11 -9.96 10.29
N ALA A 81 7.81 -10.16 10.52
CA ALA A 81 7.22 -11.49 10.62
C ALA A 81 7.27 -12.23 9.27
N CYS A 82 6.93 -11.56 8.17
CA CYS A 82 7.00 -12.15 6.82
C CYS A 82 8.45 -12.39 6.33
N LEU A 83 9.42 -11.59 6.77
CA LEU A 83 10.84 -11.79 6.45
C LEU A 83 11.50 -12.93 7.25
N HIS A 84 10.92 -13.35 8.39
CA HIS A 84 11.44 -14.47 9.19
C HIS A 84 10.89 -15.85 8.81
N SER A 85 9.99 -15.92 7.82
CA SER A 85 9.50 -17.19 7.25
C SER A 85 10.25 -17.61 5.97
N GLY A 86 11.56 -17.38 5.91
CA GLY A 86 12.48 -18.11 5.02
C GLY A 86 12.89 -19.44 5.69
N PRO A 87 13.13 -20.52 4.92
CA PRO A 87 13.06 -21.88 5.43
C PRO A 87 14.10 -22.11 6.54
N ASN A 88 13.62 -22.43 7.73
CA ASN A 88 14.38 -23.21 8.69
C ASN A 88 14.67 -24.56 8.03
N HIS A 89 15.80 -24.67 7.33
CA HIS A 89 16.38 -25.98 7.09
C HIS A 89 17.04 -26.37 8.41
N CYS A 90 16.28 -27.16 9.18
CA CYS A 90 16.77 -27.84 10.37
C CYS A 90 17.94 -28.75 10.00
N ASN A 91 18.93 -28.68 10.87
CA ASN A 91 20.13 -29.48 10.98
C ASN A 91 19.84 -30.99 10.97
N THR A 92 20.68 -31.79 10.31
CA THR A 92 21.10 -33.10 10.81
C THR A 92 22.61 -33.17 10.75
#